data_AF-A0A3Q7TNV8-F1
#
_entry.id   AF-A0A3Q7TNV8-F1
#
_cell.length_a   1.000
_cell.length_b   1.000
_cell.length_c   1.000
_cell.angle_alpha   90.00
_cell.angle_beta   90.00
_cell.angle_gamma   90.00
#
_symmetry.space_group_name_H-M   'P 1'
#
loop_
_entity.id
_entity.type
_entity.pdbx_description
1 polymer ?
#
loop_
_entity_poly.entity_id
_entity_poly.type
_entity_poly.pdbx_seq_one_letter_code
_entity_poly.pdbx_strand_id
1 'polypeptide(L)' 'MVFKSLSCYLVVIGATQAAALKMNVIQIVHDHWVHILVPMGFVLGCYLDRKNDEKLTAFRNKSLLFKRELRPNEEVTWK' A
#
# COMPACT_ATOMS: atom_id res chain seq x y z
N MET A 1 -5.01 54.91 8.11
CA MET A 1 -4.32 53.95 9.01
C MET A 1 -5.10 52.66 9.24
N VAL A 2 -6.42 52.71 9.47
CA VAL A 2 -7.28 51.54 9.78
C VAL A 2 -7.23 50.42 8.73
N PHE A 3 -7.24 50.75 7.44
CA PHE A 3 -7.22 49.77 6.35
C PHE A 3 -5.96 48.89 6.32
N LYS A 4 -4.80 49.46 6.70
CA LYS A 4 -3.52 48.75 6.72
C LYS A 4 -3.42 47.81 7.92
N SER A 5 -4.00 48.20 9.05
CA SER A 5 -4.14 47.36 10.24
C SER A 5 -5.08 46.16 9.99
N LEU A 6 -6.22 46.38 9.33
CA LEU A 6 -7.15 45.30 8.98
C LEU A 6 -6.51 44.28 8.02
N SER A 7 -5.77 44.75 7.02
CA SER A 7 -5.06 43.90 6.07
C SER A 7 -3.96 43.06 6.74
N CYS A 8 -3.21 43.63 7.69
CA CYS A 8 -2.23 42.87 8.47
C CYS A 8 -2.90 41.80 9.34
N TYR A 9 -4.05 42.10 9.94
CA TYR A 9 -4.79 41.15 10.77
C TYR A 9 -5.30 39.95 9.95
N LEU A 10 -5.81 40.21 8.74
CA LEU A 10 -6.24 39.17 7.80
C LEU A 10 -5.10 38.25 7.36
N VAL A 11 -3.91 38.81 7.10
CA VAL A 11 -2.72 38.02 6.74
C VAL A 11 -2.26 37.14 7.92
N VAL A 12 -2.27 37.67 9.14
CA VAL A 12 -1.91 36.89 10.34
C VAL A 12 -2.90 35.75 10.60
N ILE A 13 -4.20 36.00 10.42
CA ILE A 13 -5.25 34.96 10.53
C ILE A 13 -5.11 33.89 9.43
N GLY A 14 -4.79 34.27 8.19
CA GLY A 14 -4.54 33.32 7.10
C GLY A 14 -3.31 32.44 7.36
N ALA A 15 -2.21 33.04 7.82
CA ALA A 15 -0.97 32.32 8.11
C ALA A 15 -1.12 31.33 9.28
N THR A 16 -1.84 31.72 10.33
CA THR A 16 -2.11 30.86 11.49
C THR A 16 -3.03 29.69 11.16
N GLN A 17 -4.07 29.90 10.34
CA GLN A 17 -4.93 28.80 9.86
C GLN A 17 -4.17 27.81 8.96
N ALA A 18 -3.31 28.31 8.07
CA ALA A 18 -2.48 27.46 7.22
C ALA A 18 -1.47 26.63 8.04
N ALA A 19 -0.90 27.22 9.10
CA ALA A 19 -0.04 26.49 10.03
C ALA A 19 -0.83 25.42 10.80
N ALA A 20 -2.01 25.75 11.34
CA ALA A 20 -2.85 24.80 12.06
C ALA A 20 -3.27 23.60 11.20
N LEU A 21 -3.65 23.83 9.93
CA LEU A 21 -3.97 22.75 8.98
C LEU A 21 -2.78 21.82 8.74
N LYS A 22 -1.57 22.37 8.57
CA LYS A 22 -0.36 21.56 8.38
C LYS A 22 -0.07 20.68 9.59
N MET A 23 -0.16 21.23 10.80
CA MET A 23 0.08 20.48 12.04
C MET A 23 -0.93 19.33 12.20
N ASN A 24 -2.21 19.59 11.92
CA ASN A 24 -3.26 18.57 12.01
C ASN A 24 -3.06 17.44 10.98
N VAL A 25 -2.70 17.77 9.74
CA VAL A 25 -2.46 16.75 8.69
C VAL A 25 -1.26 15.87 9.06
N ILE A 26 -0.17 16.46 9.56
CA ILE A 26 1.03 15.70 9.96
C ILE A 26 0.71 14.72 11.10
N GLN A 27 -0.10 15.15 12.08
CA GLN A 27 -0.51 14.29 13.19
C GLN A 27 -1.37 13.11 12.71
N ILE A 28 -2.38 13.38 11.87
CA ILE A 28 -3.26 12.33 11.32
C ILE A 28 -2.47 11.33 10.48
N VAL A 29 -1.54 11.81 9.65
CA VAL A 29 -0.68 10.93 8.87
C VAL A 29 0.16 10.06 9.80
N HIS A 30 0.78 10.62 10.84
CA HIS A 30 1.61 9.86 11.76
C HIS A 30 0.83 8.77 12.52
N ASP A 31 -0.36 9.10 13.05
CA ASP A 31 -1.20 8.15 13.79
C ASP A 31 -1.78 7.05 12.89
N HIS A 32 -2.11 7.38 11.64
CA HIS A 32 -2.74 6.44 10.72
C HIS A 32 -1.73 5.64 9.86
N TRP A 33 -0.46 6.07 9.82
CA TRP A 33 0.57 5.43 9.00
C TRP A 33 0.83 3.97 9.39
N VAL A 34 0.82 3.66 10.69
CA VAL A 34 1.03 2.30 11.21
C VAL A 34 -0.05 1.34 10.73
N HIS A 35 -1.30 1.80 10.65
CA HIS A 35 -2.43 1.00 10.20
C HIS A 35 -2.41 0.73 8.69
N ILE A 36 -1.74 1.57 7.89
CA ILE A 36 -1.57 1.36 6.44
C ILE A 36 -0.41 0.40 6.14
N LEU A 37 0.62 0.40 6.99
CA LEU A 37 1.84 -0.38 6.76
C LEU A 37 1.60 -1.90 6.88
N VAL A 38 0.71 -2.32 7.79
CA VAL A 38 0.38 -3.74 7.99
C VAL A 38 -0.37 -4.36 6.79
N PRO A 39 -1.47 -3.77 6.27
CA PRO A 39 -2.13 -4.25 5.05
C PRO A 39 -1.23 -4.23 3.82
N MET A 40 -0.43 -3.18 3.64
CA MET A 40 0.49 -3.09 2.50
C MET A 40 1.60 -4.15 2.58
N GLY A 41 2.13 -4.40 3.77
CA GLY A 41 3.10 -5.47 4.01
C GLY A 41 2.52 -6.86 3.72
N PHE A 42 1.26 -7.10 4.09
CA PHE A 42 0.57 -8.35 3.79
C PHE A 42 0.38 -8.56 2.28
N VAL A 43 -0.08 -7.54 1.55
CA VAL A 43 -0.25 -7.62 0.10
C VAL A 43 1.08 -7.86 -0.61
N LEU A 44 2.16 -7.19 -0.18
CA LEU A 44 3.50 -7.41 -0.71
C LEU A 44 4.01 -8.82 -0.39
N GLY A 45 3.73 -9.33 0.80
CA GLY A 45 4.03 -10.71 1.20
C GLY A 45 3.35 -11.72 0.29
N CYS A 46 2.03 -11.64 0.12
CA CYS A 46 1.27 -12.52 -0.78
C CYS A 46 1.74 -12.41 -2.25
N TYR A 47 2.13 -11.22 -2.69
CA TYR A 47 2.64 -11.03 -4.05
C TYR A 47 3.99 -11.72 -4.25
N LEU A 48 4.90 -11.59 -3.29
CA LEU A 48 6.21 -12.25 -3.33
C LEU A 48 6.08 -13.77 -3.22
N ASP A 49 5.16 -14.25 -2.38
CA ASP A 49 4.83 -15.66 -2.21
C ASP A 49 4.33 -16.26 -3.53
N ARG A 50 3.34 -15.63 -4.16
CA ARG A 50 2.82 -16.03 -5.49
C ARG A 50 3.92 -16.08 -6.56
N LYS A 51 4.80 -15.07 -6.58
CA LYS A 51 5.93 -15.01 -7.53
C LYS A 51 6.96 -16.11 -7.26
N ASN A 52 7.13 -16.52 -6.01
CA ASN A 52 8.01 -17.61 -5.63
C ASN A 52 7.40 -18.97 -6.01
N ASP A 53 6.11 -19.17 -5.77
CA ASP A 53 5.38 -20.36 -6.19
C ASP A 53 5.44 -20.54 -7.71
N GLU A 54 5.21 -19.48 -8.50
CA GLU A 54 5.36 -19.54 -9.96
C GLU A 54 6.74 -20.07 -10.40
N LYS A 55 7.83 -19.70 -9.70
CA LYS A 55 9.18 -20.24 -9.97
C LYS A 55 9.30 -21.71 -9.57
N LEU A 56 8.73 -22.10 -8.43
CA LEU A 56 8.72 -23.49 -7.96
C LEU A 56 7.85 -24.39 -8.82
N THR A 57 6.91 -23.80 -9.57
CA THR A 57 6.06 -24.56 -10.50
C THR A 57 6.79 -25.10 -11.72
N ALA A 58 8.05 -24.70 -11.97
CA ALA A 58 8.89 -25.32 -13.00
C ALA A 58 9.19 -26.81 -12.72
N PHE A 59 9.09 -27.25 -11.46
CA PHE A 59 9.18 -28.66 -11.06
C PHE A 59 7.82 -29.36 -10.94
N ARG A 60 6.70 -28.66 -11.19
CA ARG A 60 5.39 -29.32 -11.22
C ARG A 60 5.36 -30.43 -12.25
N ASN A 61 4.74 -31.53 -11.86
CA ASN A 61 4.53 -32.72 -12.69
C ASN A 61 5.83 -33.45 -13.14
N LYS A 62 7.00 -33.07 -12.60
CA LYS A 62 8.28 -33.77 -12.83
C LYS A 62 8.66 -34.71 -11.68
N SER A 63 8.09 -34.52 -10.48
CA SER A 63 8.30 -35.40 -9.34
C SER A 63 7.73 -36.79 -9.61
N LEU A 64 8.52 -37.85 -9.39
CA LEU A 64 8.18 -39.25 -9.65
C LEU A 64 6.84 -39.70 -9.02
N LEU A 65 6.41 -39.09 -7.90
CA LEU A 65 5.16 -39.40 -7.21
C LEU A 65 3.89 -38.80 -7.82
N PHE A 66 4.01 -37.66 -8.53
CA PHE A 66 2.86 -36.91 -9.05
C PHE A 66 2.85 -36.82 -10.58
N LYS A 67 3.77 -37.52 -11.27
CA LYS A 67 3.85 -37.54 -12.73
C LYS A 67 2.62 -38.27 -13.29
N ARG A 68 1.68 -37.53 -13.85
CA ARG A 68 0.48 -38.05 -14.53
C ARG A 68 0.36 -37.38 -15.90
N GLU A 69 -0.10 -38.12 -16.90
CA GLU A 69 -0.52 -37.54 -18.19
C GLU A 69 -1.68 -36.57 -17.92
N LEU A 70 -1.52 -35.30 -18.27
CA LEU A 70 -2.54 -34.26 -18.10
C LEU A 70 -3.67 -34.52 -19.11
N ARG A 71 -4.93 -34.37 -18.68
CA ARG A 71 -6.09 -34.40 -19.59
C ARG A 71 -6.01 -33.15 -20.49
N PRO A 72 -6.40 -33.24 -21.78
CA PRO A 72 -6.18 -32.16 -22.76
C PRO A 72 -6.84 -30.81 -22.44
N ASN A 73 -7.74 -30.74 -21.45
CA ASN A 73 -8.42 -29.52 -21.01
C ASN A 73 -7.91 -28.96 -19.67
N GLU A 74 -6.85 -29.51 -19.09
CA GLU A 74 -6.33 -29.10 -17.77
C GLU A 74 -4.85 -28.75 -17.85
N GLU A 75 -4.55 -27.46 -17.71
CA GLU A 75 -3.21 -26.90 -17.91
C GLU A 75 -2.32 -27.03 -16.67
N VAL A 76 -2.91 -27.17 -15.47
CA VAL A 76 -2.19 -27.21 -14.19
C VAL A 76 -2.96 -27.93 -13.10
N THR A 77 -2.25 -28.68 -12.24
CA THR A 77 -2.85 -29.51 -11.19
C THR A 77 -3.42 -28.73 -10.00
N TRP A 78 -2.92 -27.51 -9.72
CA TRP A 78 -3.39 -26.62 -8.65
C TRP A 78 -3.09 -25.14 -9.03
N LYS A 79 -3.73 -24.14 -8.42
CA LYS A 79 -3.50 -22.71 -8.68
C LYS A 79 -3.01 -21.98 -7.44
#